data_AF-A0A5B7BV96-F1
#
_entry.id   AF-A0A5B7BV96-F1
#
_cell.length_a   1.000
_cell.length_b   1.000
_cell.length_c   1.000
_cell.angle_alpha   90.00
_cell.angle_beta   90.00
_cell.angle_gamma   90.00
#
_symmetry.space_group_name_H-M   'P 1'
#
loop_
_entity.id
_entity.type
_entity.pdbx_description
1 polymer ?
#
loop_
_entity_poly.entity_id
_entity_poly.type
_entity_poly.pdbx_seq_one_letter_code
_entity_poly.pdbx_strand_id
1 'polypeptide(L)'
;EAVEKERTEGSIGFILATSFTMSEIHSFIVSGGLSPSDFDAFICNSGSDLYYPSLNPEDNPFVVDLYYHSHIEYRWGGEGLRKTLVRWAASITDKKGENEKQIVTEDEKISTNYCYAFKVRNLGVVPPVKELRKSMRIQALRCHAIYCRNGSKINVIPVLASRSQALRYLYLRWGVDLSKMVVFVGESGDTDYEGLLGGLHKSVILKGVCSSASNQLHANRSYPLSDVVPSDSPNIVQATEECSNDDLRASLEKLGVLKG
;
A
#
# COMPACT_ATOMS: atom_id res chain seq x y z
N GLU A 1 -28.66 -0.54 -1.61
CA GLU A 1 -29.62 -1.39 -2.37
C GLU A 1 -29.01 -2.16 -3.54
N ALA A 2 -28.70 -1.58 -4.72
CA ALA A 2 -28.20 -2.38 -5.87
C ALA A 2 -26.84 -3.06 -5.61
N VAL A 3 -25.87 -2.33 -5.05
CA VAL A 3 -24.54 -2.86 -4.69
C VAL A 3 -24.63 -3.89 -3.56
N GLU A 4 -25.53 -3.69 -2.59
CA GLU A 4 -25.74 -4.67 -1.51
C GLU A 4 -26.36 -5.97 -2.04
N LYS A 5 -27.28 -5.85 -3.01
CA LYS A 5 -27.89 -6.99 -3.71
C LYS A 5 -26.86 -7.76 -4.56
N GLU A 6 -26.03 -7.04 -5.32
CA GLU A 6 -24.93 -7.63 -6.09
C GLU A 6 -23.86 -8.28 -5.21
N ARG A 7 -23.57 -7.72 -4.02
CA ARG A 7 -22.73 -8.36 -2.99
C ARG A 7 -23.37 -9.63 -2.43
N THR A 8 -24.68 -9.61 -2.13
CA THR A 8 -25.39 -10.82 -1.64
C THR A 8 -25.49 -11.91 -2.71
N GLU A 9 -25.51 -11.53 -4.00
CA GLU A 9 -25.44 -12.46 -5.13
C GLU A 9 -23.99 -12.90 -5.47
N GLY A 10 -22.97 -12.38 -4.76
CA GLY A 10 -21.56 -12.77 -4.92
C GLY A 10 -20.87 -12.21 -6.17
N SER A 11 -21.40 -11.13 -6.76
CA SER A 11 -20.94 -10.60 -8.05
C SER A 11 -19.90 -9.48 -7.95
N ILE A 12 -19.76 -8.83 -6.80
CA ILE A 12 -18.79 -7.74 -6.53
C ILE A 12 -18.10 -7.99 -5.19
N GLY A 13 -16.77 -7.84 -5.18
CA GLY A 13 -15.97 -7.89 -3.95
C GLY A 13 -15.14 -6.61 -3.74
N PHE A 14 -14.92 -6.27 -2.48
CA PHE A 14 -14.17 -5.10 -2.03
C PHE A 14 -12.87 -5.51 -1.33
N ILE A 15 -11.75 -4.93 -1.75
CA ILE A 15 -10.44 -5.17 -1.15
C ILE A 15 -9.90 -3.83 -0.64
N LEU A 16 -9.48 -3.78 0.63
CA LEU A 16 -8.79 -2.63 1.19
C LEU A 16 -7.27 -2.85 1.18
N ALA A 17 -6.52 -2.02 0.46
CA ALA A 17 -5.06 -2.11 0.38
C ALA A 17 -4.37 -0.88 0.97
N THR A 18 -3.54 -1.08 2.01
CA THR A 18 -2.96 0.01 2.79
C THR A 18 -1.58 -0.33 3.37
N SER A 19 -0.85 0.69 3.83
CA SER A 19 0.41 0.55 4.56
C SER A 19 0.23 0.21 6.05
N PHE A 20 -1.02 0.23 6.52
CA PHE A 20 -1.40 0.05 7.92
C PHE A 20 -1.29 -1.41 8.35
N THR A 21 -1.05 -1.63 9.64
CA THR A 21 -1.19 -2.96 10.24
C THR A 21 -2.67 -3.35 10.33
N MET A 22 -2.96 -4.64 10.56
CA MET A 22 -4.33 -5.08 10.76
C MET A 22 -5.03 -4.39 11.94
N SER A 23 -4.33 -4.16 13.05
CA SER A 23 -4.89 -3.44 14.19
C SER A 23 -5.26 -2.00 13.85
N GLU A 24 -4.41 -1.31 13.07
CA GLU A 24 -4.68 0.06 12.60
C GLU A 24 -5.85 0.09 11.60
N ILE A 25 -5.97 -0.92 10.73
CA ILE A 25 -7.10 -1.08 9.81
C ILE A 25 -8.41 -1.26 10.58
N HIS A 26 -8.43 -2.17 11.54
CA HIS A 26 -9.62 -2.43 12.36
C HIS A 26 -10.09 -1.15 13.06
N SER A 27 -9.17 -0.42 13.70
CA SER A 27 -9.50 0.87 14.33
C SER A 27 -10.02 1.89 13.32
N PHE A 28 -9.43 1.95 12.12
CA PHE A 28 -9.83 2.89 11.08
C PHE A 28 -11.24 2.60 10.56
N ILE A 29 -11.53 1.34 10.23
CA ILE A 29 -12.84 0.88 9.72
C ILE A 29 -13.94 1.18 10.73
N VAL A 30 -13.74 0.78 12.00
CA VAL A 30 -14.72 1.01 13.07
C VAL A 30 -14.95 2.51 13.30
N SER A 31 -13.89 3.33 13.27
CA SER A 31 -14.03 4.79 13.40
C SER A 31 -14.79 5.44 12.24
N GLY A 32 -14.76 4.81 11.06
CA GLY A 32 -15.52 5.23 9.88
C GLY A 32 -16.96 4.72 9.84
N GLY A 33 -17.41 3.98 10.87
CA GLY A 33 -18.76 3.41 10.91
C GLY A 33 -18.97 2.23 9.98
N LEU A 34 -17.90 1.62 9.47
CA LEU A 34 -17.93 0.43 8.61
C LEU A 34 -17.69 -0.83 9.43
N SER A 35 -18.11 -1.97 8.88
CA SER A 35 -17.83 -3.30 9.43
C SER A 35 -16.62 -3.92 8.74
N PRO A 36 -15.74 -4.67 9.45
CA PRO A 36 -14.74 -5.52 8.80
C PRO A 36 -15.33 -6.47 7.74
N SER A 37 -16.57 -6.92 7.92
CA SER A 37 -17.27 -7.78 6.95
C SER A 37 -17.73 -7.02 5.69
N ASP A 38 -17.53 -5.70 5.62
CA ASP A 38 -17.79 -4.93 4.40
C ASP A 38 -16.73 -5.13 3.31
N PHE A 39 -15.62 -5.79 3.64
CA PHE A 39 -14.54 -6.10 2.71
C PHE A 39 -14.30 -7.61 2.65
N ASP A 40 -13.95 -8.09 1.47
CA ASP A 40 -13.67 -9.49 1.20
C ASP A 40 -12.21 -9.85 1.47
N ALA A 41 -11.30 -8.87 1.39
CA ALA A 41 -9.91 -9.04 1.78
C ALA A 41 -9.23 -7.72 2.18
N PHE A 42 -8.15 -7.84 2.95
CA PHE A 42 -7.33 -6.75 3.43
C PHE A 42 -5.86 -6.99 3.08
N ILE A 43 -5.28 -6.10 2.29
CA ILE A 43 -3.85 -6.06 2.01
C ILE A 43 -3.22 -5.05 2.97
N CYS A 44 -2.42 -5.54 3.90
CA CYS A 44 -1.87 -4.78 5.02
C CYS A 44 -0.37 -4.55 4.85
N ASN A 45 0.19 -3.67 5.68
CA ASN A 45 1.64 -3.49 5.83
C ASN A 45 2.38 -3.22 4.50
N SER A 46 1.73 -2.53 3.56
CA SER A 46 2.24 -2.24 2.21
C SER A 46 2.34 -3.49 1.32
N GLY A 47 1.54 -4.51 1.61
CA GLY A 47 1.43 -5.74 0.83
C GLY A 47 2.24 -6.92 1.35
N SER A 48 2.77 -6.87 2.57
CA SER A 48 3.42 -8.03 3.19
C SER A 48 2.46 -9.00 3.85
N ASP A 49 1.24 -8.56 4.17
CA ASP A 49 0.26 -9.39 4.84
C ASP A 49 -1.09 -9.28 4.14
N LEU A 50 -1.77 -10.42 4.05
CA LEU A 50 -3.08 -10.55 3.44
C LEU A 50 -4.00 -11.22 4.45
N TYR A 51 -5.19 -10.66 4.63
CA TYR A 51 -6.18 -11.16 5.57
C TYR A 51 -7.56 -11.20 4.92
N TYR A 52 -8.41 -12.08 5.46
CA TYR A 52 -9.82 -12.19 5.13
C TYR A 52 -10.65 -11.92 6.39
N PRO A 53 -11.88 -11.38 6.28
CA PRO A 53 -12.80 -11.34 7.41
C PRO A 53 -13.09 -12.76 7.93
N SER A 54 -13.15 -12.92 9.24
CA SER A 54 -13.51 -14.19 9.87
C SER A 54 -15.01 -14.45 9.81
N LEU A 55 -15.40 -15.71 9.62
CA LEU A 55 -16.81 -16.14 9.73
C LEU A 55 -17.31 -16.12 11.19
N ASN A 56 -16.39 -16.20 12.16
CA ASN A 56 -16.67 -16.17 13.59
C ASN A 56 -15.90 -14.98 14.21
N PRO A 57 -16.48 -13.77 14.21
CA PRO A 57 -15.77 -12.55 14.60
C PRO A 57 -15.51 -12.43 16.10
N GLU A 58 -16.18 -13.22 16.94
CA GLU A 58 -16.11 -13.15 18.41
C GLU A 58 -14.70 -13.46 18.97
N ASP A 59 -13.94 -14.36 18.35
CA ASP A 59 -12.59 -14.72 18.81
C ASP A 59 -11.51 -13.91 18.12
N ASN A 60 -11.61 -13.80 16.79
CA ASN A 60 -10.68 -13.04 15.96
C ASN A 60 -11.41 -12.57 14.69
N PRO A 61 -11.56 -11.25 14.48
CA PRO A 61 -12.30 -10.72 13.33
C PRO A 61 -11.61 -10.99 11.99
N PHE A 62 -10.33 -11.41 11.97
CA PHE A 62 -9.57 -11.60 10.74
C PHE A 62 -8.76 -12.90 10.73
N VAL A 63 -8.68 -13.53 9.56
CA VAL A 63 -7.85 -14.71 9.30
C VAL A 63 -6.73 -14.32 8.34
N VAL A 64 -5.49 -14.61 8.73
CA VAL A 64 -4.31 -14.35 7.89
C VAL A 64 -4.14 -15.41 6.80
N ASP A 65 -3.77 -15.00 5.59
CA ASP A 65 -3.43 -15.91 4.49
C ASP A 65 -1.99 -16.41 4.63
N LEU A 66 -1.82 -17.58 5.25
CA LEU A 66 -0.51 -18.21 5.42
C LEU A 66 0.10 -18.69 4.08
N TYR A 67 -0.71 -18.96 3.07
CA TYR A 67 -0.20 -19.32 1.74
C TYR A 67 0.44 -18.11 1.05
N TYR A 68 -0.12 -16.91 1.27
CA TYR A 68 0.50 -15.68 0.82
C TYR A 68 1.85 -15.44 1.50
N HIS A 69 1.97 -15.73 2.81
CA HIS A 69 3.27 -15.67 3.49
C HIS A 69 4.30 -16.61 2.87
N SER A 70 3.94 -17.87 2.62
CA SER A 70 4.83 -18.81 1.92
C SER A 70 5.20 -18.34 0.50
N HIS A 71 4.30 -17.62 -0.18
CA HIS A 71 4.56 -17.04 -1.50
C HIS A 71 5.63 -15.93 -1.46
N ILE A 72 5.59 -15.06 -0.45
CA ILE A 72 6.47 -13.90 -0.37
C ILE A 72 7.78 -14.15 0.39
N GLU A 73 7.88 -15.23 1.17
CA GLU A 73 9.01 -15.53 2.07
C GLU A 73 10.33 -15.75 1.33
N TYR A 74 10.29 -16.08 0.03
CA TYR A 74 11.48 -16.39 -0.76
C TYR A 74 12.59 -15.34 -0.61
N ARG A 75 13.70 -15.76 0.03
CA ARG A 75 14.90 -14.94 0.29
C ARG A 75 14.68 -13.69 1.14
N TRP A 76 13.63 -13.64 1.97
CA TRP A 76 13.36 -12.49 2.83
C TRP A 76 14.48 -12.16 3.84
N GLY A 77 15.21 -13.17 4.32
CA GLY A 77 16.37 -13.00 5.20
C GLY A 77 16.05 -12.77 6.69
N GLY A 78 14.79 -12.46 7.02
CA GLY A 78 14.27 -12.45 8.40
C GLY A 78 15.10 -11.59 9.36
N GLU A 79 15.37 -12.13 10.55
CA GLU A 79 16.08 -11.42 11.63
C GLU A 79 17.48 -10.91 11.24
N GLY A 80 18.18 -11.62 10.35
CA GLY A 80 19.50 -11.16 9.85
C GLY A 80 19.39 -9.88 9.03
N LEU A 81 18.33 -9.78 8.21
CA LEU A 81 18.01 -8.56 7.46
C LEU A 81 17.56 -7.45 8.41
N ARG A 82 16.69 -7.76 9.38
CA ARG A 82 16.24 -6.80 10.41
C ARG A 82 17.40 -6.13 11.14
N LYS A 83 18.37 -6.91 11.66
CA LYS A 83 19.56 -6.36 12.35
C LYS A 83 20.37 -5.42 11.48
N THR A 84 20.48 -5.73 10.19
CA THR A 84 21.18 -4.89 9.22
C THR A 84 20.43 -3.57 9.00
N LEU A 85 19.10 -3.62 8.89
CA LEU A 85 18.25 -2.43 8.76
C LEU A 85 18.28 -1.55 10.02
N VAL A 86 18.27 -2.13 11.21
CA VAL A 86 18.40 -1.39 12.47
C VAL A 86 19.75 -0.66 12.54
N ARG A 87 20.84 -1.32 12.14
CA ARG A 87 22.16 -0.68 12.03
C ARG A 87 22.16 0.46 11.00
N TRP A 88 21.52 0.26 9.85
CA TRP A 88 21.35 1.30 8.85
C TRP A 88 20.56 2.49 9.41
N ALA A 89 19.43 2.27 10.10
CA ALA A 89 18.62 3.32 10.70
C ALA A 89 19.42 4.13 11.73
N ALA A 90 20.19 3.44 12.58
CA ALA A 90 21.08 4.08 13.56
C ALA A 90 22.19 4.93 12.93
N SER A 91 22.61 4.62 11.69
CA SER A 91 23.61 5.42 10.95
C SER A 91 23.06 6.75 10.41
N ILE A 92 21.73 6.92 10.40
CA ILE A 92 21.06 8.14 9.93
C ILE A 92 20.79 9.06 11.13
N THR A 93 21.77 9.92 11.42
CA THR A 93 21.71 10.92 12.49
C THR A 93 21.66 12.34 11.94
N ASP A 94 20.99 13.24 12.67
CA ASP A 94 20.99 14.66 12.34
C ASP A 94 22.32 15.27 12.81
N LYS A 95 23.18 15.64 11.85
CA LYS A 95 24.48 16.26 12.13
C LYS A 95 24.38 17.75 12.48
N LYS A 96 23.18 18.34 12.50
CA LYS A 96 22.98 19.80 12.67
C LYS A 96 22.57 20.24 14.09
N GLY A 97 22.54 19.36 15.09
CA GLY A 97 22.20 19.71 16.48
C GLY A 97 23.18 19.17 17.51
N GLU A 98 23.31 19.86 18.66
CA GLU A 98 24.18 19.50 19.81
C GLU A 98 23.83 18.15 20.47
N ASN A 99 22.72 17.53 20.08
CA ASN A 99 22.34 16.17 20.48
C ASN A 99 22.11 15.33 19.22
N GLU A 100 22.91 14.28 19.02
CA GLU A 100 22.74 13.28 17.95
C GLU A 100 21.39 12.56 18.10
N LYS A 101 20.33 13.15 17.52
CA LYS A 101 19.01 12.51 17.50
C LYS A 101 18.93 11.60 16.27
N GLN A 102 18.63 10.33 16.51
CA GLN A 102 18.32 9.38 15.44
C GLN A 102 17.09 9.86 14.65
N ILE A 103 17.25 9.97 13.33
CA ILE A 103 16.19 10.46 12.43
C ILE A 103 15.22 9.34 12.11
N VAL A 104 15.76 8.12 11.95
CA VAL A 104 15.03 6.90 11.66
C VAL A 104 15.17 5.95 12.85
N THR A 105 14.06 5.49 13.40
CA THR A 105 14.03 4.56 14.52
C THR A 105 13.10 3.41 14.21
N GLU A 106 13.48 2.19 14.56
CA GLU A 106 12.60 1.03 14.40
C GLU A 106 11.32 1.18 15.22
N ASP A 107 10.19 0.75 14.65
CA ASP A 107 8.92 0.62 15.34
C ASP A 107 8.59 -0.87 15.56
N GLU A 108 9.16 -1.43 16.62
CA GLU A 108 9.00 -2.85 16.94
C GLU A 108 7.54 -3.22 17.17
N LYS A 109 6.71 -2.30 17.68
CA LYS A 109 5.31 -2.57 18.03
C LYS A 109 4.44 -2.91 16.83
N ILE A 110 4.75 -2.34 15.67
CA ILE A 110 3.97 -2.52 14.45
C ILE A 110 4.74 -3.28 13.37
N SER A 111 5.96 -3.71 13.69
CA SER A 111 6.72 -4.61 12.84
C SER A 111 6.14 -6.02 12.93
N THR A 112 6.10 -6.71 11.80
CA THR A 112 5.65 -8.10 11.68
C THR A 112 6.78 -8.97 11.14
N ASN A 113 6.54 -10.28 11.04
CA ASN A 113 7.51 -11.22 10.47
C ASN A 113 7.90 -10.87 9.02
N TYR A 114 7.00 -10.24 8.27
CA TYR A 114 7.18 -9.89 6.85
C TYR A 114 7.13 -8.38 6.58
N CYS A 115 7.10 -7.53 7.61
CA CYS A 115 7.22 -6.09 7.47
C CYS A 115 7.98 -5.48 8.63
N TYR A 116 9.17 -4.97 8.37
CA TYR A 116 9.93 -4.20 9.35
C TYR A 116 9.59 -2.71 9.19
N ALA A 117 9.00 -2.14 10.23
CA ALA A 117 8.52 -0.77 10.24
C ALA A 117 9.50 0.16 10.95
N PHE A 118 9.71 1.35 10.39
CA PHE A 118 10.56 2.39 10.96
C PHE A 118 9.81 3.73 10.97
N LYS A 119 9.93 4.48 12.06
CA LYS A 119 9.46 5.86 12.17
C LYS A 119 10.51 6.82 11.65
N VAL A 120 10.04 7.84 10.96
CA VAL A 120 10.84 8.97 10.46
C VAL A 120 10.42 10.22 11.20
N ARG A 121 11.36 10.86 11.90
CA ARG A 121 11.09 12.08 12.68
C ARG A 121 11.25 13.37 11.88
N ASN A 122 12.19 13.41 10.95
CA ASN A 122 12.50 14.61 10.18
C ASN A 122 12.61 14.30 8.67
N LEU A 123 11.56 14.65 7.93
CA LEU A 123 11.44 14.33 6.50
C LEU A 123 12.48 15.05 5.63
N GLY A 124 12.95 16.24 6.03
CA GLY A 124 13.90 17.03 5.25
C GLY A 124 15.34 16.50 5.27
N VAL A 125 15.66 15.58 6.18
CA VAL A 125 17.01 15.03 6.38
C VAL A 125 17.08 13.54 6.02
N VAL A 126 15.93 12.90 5.77
CA VAL A 126 15.89 11.49 5.40
C VAL A 126 16.35 11.30 3.95
N PRO A 127 17.15 10.26 3.68
CA PRO A 127 17.60 9.97 2.34
C PRO A 127 16.42 9.72 1.38
N PRO A 128 16.48 10.22 0.14
CA PRO A 128 15.53 9.85 -0.89
C PRO A 128 15.38 8.33 -1.02
N VAL A 129 14.19 7.87 -1.40
CA VAL A 129 13.91 6.42 -1.57
C VAL A 129 14.90 5.72 -2.50
N LYS A 130 15.46 6.45 -3.48
CA LYS A 130 16.51 5.95 -4.36
C LYS A 130 17.79 5.60 -3.63
N GLU A 131 18.26 6.46 -2.73
CA GLU A 131 19.48 6.22 -1.95
C GLU A 131 19.27 5.10 -0.93
N LEU A 132 18.06 5.01 -0.36
CA LEU A 132 17.67 3.88 0.48
C LEU A 132 17.72 2.55 -0.30
N ARG A 133 17.06 2.48 -1.46
CA ARG A 133 17.08 1.31 -2.34
C ARG A 133 18.50 0.97 -2.80
N LYS A 134 19.32 1.96 -3.09
CA LYS A 134 20.74 1.79 -3.46
C LYS A 134 21.55 1.19 -2.31
N SER A 135 21.42 1.72 -1.09
CA SER A 135 22.08 1.19 0.11
C SER A 135 21.72 -0.28 0.34
N MET A 136 20.43 -0.62 0.24
CA MET A 136 19.96 -2.00 0.35
C MET A 136 20.57 -2.91 -0.72
N ARG A 137 20.62 -2.46 -1.98
CA ARG A 137 21.24 -3.22 -3.08
C ARG A 137 22.74 -3.44 -2.89
N ILE A 138 23.49 -2.42 -2.43
CA ILE A 138 24.93 -2.53 -2.15
C ILE A 138 25.18 -3.59 -1.07
N GLN A 139 24.32 -3.65 -0.06
CA GLN A 139 24.38 -4.64 1.02
C GLN A 139 23.73 -5.99 0.65
N ALA A 140 23.35 -6.18 -0.62
CA ALA A 140 22.66 -7.36 -1.13
C ALA A 140 21.37 -7.74 -0.37
N LEU A 141 20.71 -6.78 0.26
CA LEU A 141 19.45 -6.98 0.97
C LEU A 141 18.31 -7.17 -0.05
N ARG A 142 17.60 -8.30 0.05
CA ARG A 142 16.51 -8.70 -0.85
C ARG A 142 15.17 -8.21 -0.32
N CYS A 143 14.99 -6.90 -0.30
CA CYS A 143 13.81 -6.25 0.24
C CYS A 143 13.35 -5.03 -0.57
N HIS A 144 12.12 -4.60 -0.32
CA HIS A 144 11.58 -3.35 -0.79
C HIS A 144 11.34 -2.42 0.38
N ALA A 145 11.90 -1.21 0.31
CA ALA A 145 11.56 -0.13 1.23
C ALA A 145 10.55 0.82 0.60
N ILE A 146 9.48 1.06 1.34
CA ILE A 146 8.36 1.89 0.96
C ILE A 146 8.20 2.98 2.02
N TYR A 147 8.43 4.23 1.62
CA TYR A 147 7.99 5.36 2.43
C TYR A 147 6.48 5.47 2.33
N CYS A 148 5.83 5.47 3.50
CA CYS A 148 4.40 5.57 3.62
C CYS A 148 3.99 6.63 4.66
N ARG A 149 2.68 6.92 4.72
CA ARG A 149 2.12 7.95 5.63
C ARG A 149 2.81 9.31 5.46
N ASN A 150 2.83 9.81 4.23
CA ASN A 150 3.49 11.06 3.86
C ASN A 150 4.99 11.09 4.25
N GLY A 151 5.62 9.92 4.31
CA GLY A 151 7.05 9.74 4.59
C GLY A 151 7.42 9.62 6.06
N SER A 152 6.45 9.78 6.97
CA SER A 152 6.67 9.63 8.42
C SER A 152 6.97 8.18 8.84
N LYS A 153 6.76 7.21 7.94
CA LYS A 153 7.00 5.79 8.18
C LYS A 153 7.68 5.15 6.96
N ILE A 154 8.52 4.16 7.23
CA ILE A 154 9.11 3.28 6.22
C ILE A 154 8.68 1.85 6.55
N ASN A 155 8.04 1.17 5.60
CA ASN A 155 7.87 -0.27 5.65
C ASN A 155 8.94 -0.93 4.78
N VAL A 156 9.65 -1.90 5.35
CA VAL A 156 10.56 -2.77 4.59
C VAL A 156 9.91 -4.15 4.51
N ILE A 157 9.66 -4.62 3.29
CA ILE A 157 8.90 -5.84 2.99
C ILE A 157 9.69 -6.77 2.06
N PRO A 158 9.35 -8.07 1.95
CA PRO A 158 9.99 -9.00 1.03
C PRO A 158 10.02 -8.50 -0.42
N VAL A 159 11.01 -8.96 -1.18
CA VAL A 159 11.14 -8.61 -2.61
C VAL A 159 9.97 -9.11 -3.47
N LEU A 160 9.26 -10.14 -3.01
CA LEU A 160 8.06 -10.66 -3.66
C LEU A 160 6.75 -10.10 -3.05
N ALA A 161 6.86 -9.15 -2.12
CA ALA A 161 5.72 -8.47 -1.52
C ALA A 161 5.60 -7.04 -2.05
N SER A 162 4.37 -6.65 -2.39
CA SER A 162 3.92 -5.28 -2.63
C SER A 162 2.41 -5.28 -2.71
N ARG A 163 1.76 -4.13 -2.59
CA ARG A 163 0.30 -4.04 -2.80
C ARG A 163 -0.11 -4.53 -4.19
N SER A 164 0.66 -4.19 -5.22
CA SER A 164 0.39 -4.66 -6.58
C SER A 164 0.57 -6.17 -6.75
N GLN A 165 1.55 -6.79 -6.08
CA GLN A 165 1.74 -8.24 -6.10
C GLN A 165 0.67 -8.97 -5.30
N ALA A 166 0.25 -8.42 -4.16
CA ALA A 166 -0.86 -8.96 -3.37
C ALA A 166 -2.17 -8.96 -4.19
N LEU A 167 -2.47 -7.87 -4.92
CA LEU A 167 -3.62 -7.83 -5.84
C LEU A 167 -3.52 -8.89 -6.94
N ARG A 168 -2.34 -9.09 -7.54
CA ARG A 168 -2.11 -10.16 -8.52
C ARG A 168 -2.26 -11.56 -7.92
N TYR A 169 -1.80 -11.76 -6.69
CA TYR A 169 -1.98 -13.02 -5.97
C TYR A 169 -3.47 -13.32 -5.75
N LEU A 170 -4.26 -12.32 -5.31
CA LEU A 170 -5.71 -12.45 -5.16
C LEU A 170 -6.40 -12.76 -6.48
N TYR A 171 -6.01 -12.08 -7.57
CA TYR A 171 -6.48 -12.39 -8.92
C TYR A 171 -6.31 -13.88 -9.27
N LEU A 172 -5.11 -14.43 -9.09
CA LEU A 172 -4.84 -15.84 -9.37
C LEU A 172 -5.60 -16.77 -8.42
N ARG A 173 -5.69 -16.40 -7.13
CA ARG A 173 -6.32 -17.21 -6.09
C ARG A 173 -7.83 -17.28 -6.24
N TRP A 174 -8.46 -16.18 -6.65
CA TRP A 174 -9.91 -16.06 -6.80
C TRP A 174 -10.41 -16.32 -8.21
N GLY A 175 -9.52 -16.37 -9.22
CA GLY A 175 -9.89 -16.58 -10.62
C GLY A 175 -10.71 -15.44 -11.22
N VAL A 176 -10.58 -14.23 -10.67
CA VAL A 176 -11.25 -13.01 -11.17
C VAL A 176 -10.60 -12.59 -12.49
N ASP A 177 -11.30 -11.90 -13.39
CA ASP A 177 -10.67 -11.29 -14.57
C ASP A 177 -10.12 -9.89 -14.21
N LEU A 178 -8.83 -9.64 -14.48
CA LEU A 178 -8.20 -8.33 -14.23
C LEU A 178 -8.92 -7.19 -14.96
N SER A 179 -9.52 -7.43 -16.13
CA SER A 179 -10.26 -6.41 -16.88
C SER A 179 -11.52 -5.90 -16.15
N LYS A 180 -12.00 -6.68 -15.17
CA LYS A 180 -13.16 -6.35 -14.32
C LYS A 180 -12.76 -5.76 -12.97
N MET A 181 -11.46 -5.75 -12.65
CA MET A 181 -10.95 -5.14 -11.43
C MET A 181 -10.82 -3.62 -11.62
N VAL A 182 -11.33 -2.87 -10.63
CA VAL A 182 -11.14 -1.42 -10.55
C VAL A 182 -10.33 -1.10 -9.30
N VAL A 183 -9.22 -0.38 -9.48
CA VAL A 183 -8.35 0.08 -8.39
C VAL A 183 -8.56 1.57 -8.20
N PHE A 184 -9.04 1.96 -7.02
CA PHE A 184 -9.15 3.35 -6.62
C PHE A 184 -7.86 3.78 -5.92
N VAL A 185 -7.25 4.87 -6.38
CA VAL A 185 -6.05 5.45 -5.76
C VAL A 185 -6.21 6.97 -5.60
N GLY A 186 -5.52 7.55 -4.62
CA GLY A 186 -5.41 9.01 -4.52
C GLY A 186 -4.60 9.62 -5.67
N GLU A 187 -4.57 10.95 -5.74
CA GLU A 187 -3.74 11.69 -6.70
C GLU A 187 -2.23 11.49 -6.47
N SER A 188 -1.85 11.28 -5.20
CA SER A 188 -0.51 10.92 -4.78
C SER A 188 -0.59 9.81 -3.74
N GLY A 189 0.52 9.13 -3.46
CA GLY A 189 0.53 8.06 -2.47
C GLY A 189 1.90 7.77 -1.90
N ASP A 190 2.08 6.53 -1.46
CA ASP A 190 3.37 6.05 -0.97
C ASP A 190 4.32 5.76 -2.15
N THR A 191 5.58 5.44 -1.86
CA THR A 191 6.61 5.28 -2.92
C THR A 191 6.46 4.07 -3.86
N ASP A 192 5.46 3.22 -3.65
CA ASP A 192 5.02 2.12 -4.53
C ASP A 192 3.78 2.48 -5.37
N TYR A 193 3.31 3.73 -5.32
CA TYR A 193 2.15 4.24 -6.07
C TYR A 193 2.14 3.87 -7.57
N GLU A 194 3.31 3.93 -8.22
CA GLU A 194 3.46 3.56 -9.65
C GLU A 194 3.02 2.12 -9.93
N GLY A 195 3.30 1.21 -9.01
CA GLY A 195 2.99 -0.20 -9.17
C GLY A 195 1.49 -0.49 -9.13
N LEU A 196 0.68 0.45 -8.63
CA LEU A 196 -0.78 0.35 -8.56
C LEU A 196 -1.49 0.86 -9.81
N LEU A 197 -0.84 1.73 -10.60
CA LEU A 197 -1.46 2.32 -11.79
C LEU A 197 -1.20 1.52 -13.07
N GLY A 198 -0.09 0.78 -13.13
CA GLY A 198 0.24 -0.03 -14.29
C GLY A 198 -0.44 -1.41 -14.27
N GLY A 199 -1.06 -1.82 -15.37
CA GLY A 199 -1.63 -3.16 -15.51
C GLY A 199 -2.79 -3.25 -16.49
N LEU A 200 -3.47 -4.41 -16.45
CA LEU A 200 -4.71 -4.67 -17.20
C LEU A 200 -5.96 -4.23 -16.43
N HIS A 201 -5.85 -4.01 -15.12
CA HIS A 201 -6.95 -3.51 -14.32
C HIS A 201 -7.25 -2.05 -14.68
N LYS A 202 -8.48 -1.64 -14.39
CA LYS A 202 -8.94 -0.27 -14.54
C LYS A 202 -8.57 0.52 -13.30
N SER A 203 -8.15 1.76 -13.44
CA SER A 203 -7.73 2.63 -12.33
C SER A 203 -8.55 3.91 -12.31
N VAL A 204 -9.03 4.29 -11.13
CA VAL A 204 -9.66 5.59 -10.88
C VAL A 204 -8.76 6.39 -9.94
N ILE A 205 -8.27 7.53 -10.42
CA ILE A 205 -7.45 8.45 -9.64
C ILE A 205 -8.36 9.51 -9.03
N LEU A 206 -8.42 9.57 -7.71
CA LEU A 206 -9.20 10.52 -6.94
C LEU A 206 -8.42 11.83 -6.80
N LYS A 207 -8.81 12.86 -7.55
CA LYS A 207 -8.15 14.18 -7.53
C LYS A 207 -8.33 14.88 -6.19
N GLY A 208 -7.32 15.64 -5.76
CA GLY A 208 -7.33 16.34 -4.47
C GLY A 208 -7.06 15.43 -3.26
N VAL A 209 -7.29 14.12 -3.37
CA VAL A 209 -7.03 13.14 -2.30
C VAL A 209 -5.54 12.85 -2.19
N CYS A 210 -5.01 12.95 -0.97
CA CYS A 210 -3.59 12.73 -0.65
C CYS A 210 -2.60 13.70 -1.35
N SER A 211 -3.09 14.84 -1.86
CA SER A 211 -2.30 15.85 -2.58
C SER A 211 -1.09 16.39 -1.79
N SER A 212 -1.18 16.47 -0.45
CA SER A 212 -0.12 16.95 0.44
C SER A 212 1.17 16.11 0.41
N ALA A 213 1.10 14.83 0.02
CA ALA A 213 2.24 13.90 0.01
C ALA A 213 3.16 14.07 -1.20
N SER A 214 2.62 14.61 -2.30
CA SER A 214 3.30 14.73 -3.60
C SER A 214 4.60 15.54 -3.50
N ASN A 215 4.55 16.65 -2.77
CA ASN A 215 5.65 17.62 -2.70
C ASN A 215 6.88 17.14 -1.93
N GLN A 216 6.79 16.07 -1.14
CA GLN A 216 7.90 15.62 -0.29
C GLN A 216 8.41 14.23 -0.67
N LEU A 217 7.51 13.27 -0.93
CA LEU A 217 7.89 11.92 -1.31
C LEU A 217 8.22 11.79 -2.80
N HIS A 218 7.41 12.43 -3.65
CA HIS A 218 7.56 12.33 -5.11
C HIS A 218 8.53 13.38 -5.67
N ALA A 219 8.71 14.53 -5.02
CA ALA A 219 9.72 15.52 -5.42
C ALA A 219 11.16 14.98 -5.37
N ASN A 220 11.42 13.99 -4.51
CA ASN A 220 12.73 13.33 -4.38
C ASN A 220 12.96 12.20 -5.40
N ARG A 221 12.10 12.08 -6.41
CA ARG A 221 12.29 11.14 -7.53
C ARG A 221 13.31 11.69 -8.52
N SER A 222 14.02 10.79 -9.20
CA SER A 222 14.95 11.17 -10.26
C SER A 222 14.28 11.40 -11.62
N TYR A 223 12.97 11.18 -11.70
CA TYR A 223 12.16 11.31 -12.90
C TYR A 223 10.75 11.79 -12.51
N PRO A 224 10.06 12.54 -13.38
CA PRO A 224 8.68 12.93 -13.16
C PRO A 224 7.74 11.71 -13.28
N LEU A 225 6.63 11.74 -12.53
CA LEU A 225 5.67 10.63 -12.52
C LEU A 225 5.05 10.36 -13.91
N SER A 226 4.92 11.41 -14.73
CA SER A 226 4.43 11.33 -16.12
C SER A 226 5.26 10.39 -17.01
N ASP A 227 6.53 10.17 -16.69
CA ASP A 227 7.42 9.32 -17.51
C ASP A 227 7.18 7.83 -17.28
N VAL A 228 6.49 7.46 -16.19
CA VAL A 228 6.30 6.07 -15.78
C VAL A 228 4.84 5.67 -15.59
N VAL A 229 3.95 6.65 -15.40
CA VAL A 229 2.50 6.41 -15.30
C VAL A 229 1.87 6.67 -16.65
N PRO A 230 1.12 5.69 -17.21
CA PRO A 230 0.48 5.86 -18.51
C PRO A 230 -0.80 6.70 -18.37
N SER A 231 -0.66 8.01 -18.21
CA SER A 231 -1.78 8.95 -18.03
C SER A 231 -2.80 8.88 -19.16
N ASP A 232 -2.36 8.53 -20.37
CA ASP A 232 -3.19 8.50 -21.58
C ASP A 232 -3.80 7.11 -21.83
N SER A 233 -3.69 6.20 -20.86
CA SER A 233 -4.26 4.85 -20.95
C SER A 233 -5.80 4.90 -20.91
N PRO A 234 -6.51 4.15 -21.77
CA PRO A 234 -7.98 4.04 -21.70
C PRO A 234 -8.46 3.36 -20.40
N ASN A 235 -7.56 2.69 -19.68
CA ASN A 235 -7.87 2.03 -18.41
C ASN A 235 -7.71 2.97 -17.20
N ILE A 236 -7.31 4.23 -17.38
CA ILE A 236 -7.13 5.18 -16.28
C ILE A 236 -8.07 6.37 -16.46
N VAL A 237 -8.87 6.66 -15.44
CA VAL A 237 -9.74 7.83 -15.39
C VAL A 237 -9.44 8.64 -14.13
N GLN A 238 -9.46 9.96 -14.25
CA GLN A 238 -9.34 10.88 -13.11
C GLN A 238 -10.73 11.37 -12.71
N ALA A 239 -11.10 11.17 -11.45
CA ALA A 239 -12.30 11.75 -10.86
C ALA A 239 -12.07 13.26 -10.60
N THR A 240 -13.15 14.02 -10.44
CA THR A 240 -13.09 15.43 -10.05
C THR A 240 -12.58 15.59 -8.60
N GLU A 241 -12.19 16.81 -8.23
CA GLU A 241 -11.70 17.10 -6.87
C GLU A 241 -12.78 16.92 -5.80
N GLU A 242 -14.06 17.04 -6.16
CA GLU A 242 -15.19 16.86 -5.23
C GLU A 242 -15.38 15.39 -4.83
N CYS A 243 -14.89 14.44 -5.64
CA CYS A 243 -14.98 12.99 -5.41
C CYS A 243 -16.39 12.55 -4.96
N SER A 244 -17.43 13.14 -5.54
CA SER A 244 -18.82 12.82 -5.18
C SER A 244 -19.21 11.42 -5.67
N ASN A 245 -20.30 10.88 -5.12
CA ASN A 245 -20.83 9.59 -5.55
C ASN A 245 -21.16 9.57 -7.05
N ASP A 246 -21.62 10.69 -7.60
CA ASP A 246 -21.95 10.81 -9.02
C ASP A 246 -20.69 10.88 -9.88
N ASP A 247 -19.62 11.51 -9.39
CA ASP A 247 -18.32 11.52 -10.08
C ASP A 247 -17.68 10.13 -10.14
N LEU A 248 -17.78 9.36 -9.06
CA LEU A 248 -17.30 7.98 -9.01
C LEU A 248 -18.10 7.10 -9.98
N ARG A 249 -19.43 7.26 -10.02
CA ARG A 249 -20.29 6.53 -10.96
C ARG A 249 -19.94 6.87 -12.42
N ALA A 250 -19.83 8.15 -12.76
CA ALA A 250 -19.44 8.60 -14.09
C ALA A 250 -18.04 8.09 -14.49
N SER A 251 -17.11 8.01 -13.54
CA SER A 251 -15.76 7.45 -13.78
C SER A 251 -15.82 5.96 -14.11
N LEU A 252 -16.66 5.19 -13.41
CA LEU A 252 -16.86 3.77 -13.66
C LEU A 252 -17.59 3.49 -14.99
N GLU A 253 -18.52 4.37 -15.39
CA GLU A 253 -19.18 4.32 -16.70
C GLU A 253 -18.18 4.59 -17.84
N LYS A 254 -17.32 5.61 -17.70
CA LYS A 254 -16.24 5.90 -18.67
C LYS A 254 -15.29 4.72 -18.85
N LEU A 255 -15.01 4.01 -17.76
CA LEU A 255 -14.20 2.79 -17.77
C LEU A 255 -14.96 1.56 -18.31
N GLY A 256 -16.25 1.70 -18.67
CA GLY A 256 -17.09 0.60 -19.17
C GLY A 256 -17.28 -0.52 -18.13
N VAL A 257 -17.27 -0.19 -16.84
CA VAL A 257 -17.53 -1.13 -15.75
C VAL A 257 -19.02 -1.18 -15.44
N LEU A 258 -19.65 -0.01 -15.36
CA LEU A 258 -21.09 0.14 -15.24
C LEU A 258 -21.71 0.37 -16.61
N LYS A 259 -22.91 -0.18 -16.81
CA LYS A 259 -23.78 0.20 -17.93
C LYS A 259 -24.60 1.39 -17.45
N GLY A 260 -24.50 2.52 -18.14
CA GLY A 260 -25.34 3.69 -17.91
C GLY A 260 -26.81 3.44 -18.21
#